data_AF-A0A7S3RGX3-F1
#
_entry.id   AF-A0A7S3RGX3-F1
#
_cell.length_a   1.000
_cell.length_b   1.000
_cell.length_c   1.000
_cell.angle_alpha   90.00
_cell.angle_beta   90.00
_cell.angle_gamma   90.00
#
_symmetry.space_group_name_H-M   'P 1'
#
loop_
_entity.id
_entity.type
_entity.pdbx_description
1 polymer ?
#
loop_
_entity_poly.entity_id
_entity_poly.type
_entity_poly.pdbx_seq_one_letter_code
_entity_poly.pdbx_strand_id
1 'polypeptide(L)'
;QKAGLRKAYRTLCAEDTPMVRRAAANKLRDLISVCDKQDLLEDLTVVYKQLSQEDTQDTIRVACVHTTLVMARMFSADENRQYTISVIKDAAEDRSWRVRLTVAKNFDQLC
;
A
#
# COMPACT_ATOMS: atom_id res chain seq x y z
N GLN A 1 22.30 -0.84 7.31
CA GLN A 1 21.26 -1.20 8.30
C GLN A 1 19.83 -1.05 7.76
N LYS A 2 19.44 0.08 7.15
CA LYS A 2 18.08 0.30 6.59
C LYS A 2 17.64 -0.72 5.52
N ALA A 3 18.53 -1.08 4.58
CA ALA A 3 18.22 -2.04 3.51
C ALA A 3 17.88 -3.47 4.02
N GLY A 4 18.58 -3.94 5.06
CA GLY A 4 18.29 -5.23 5.69
C GLY A 4 16.91 -5.27 6.34
N LEU A 5 16.49 -4.16 6.96
CA LEU A 5 15.17 -4.01 7.56
C LEU A 5 14.07 -4.03 6.49
N ARG A 6 14.25 -3.32 5.36
CA ARG A 6 13.31 -3.37 4.24
C ARG A 6 13.20 -4.77 3.64
N LYS A 7 14.31 -5.48 3.48
CA LYS A 7 14.30 -6.87 3.00
C LYS A 7 13.50 -7.79 3.93
N ALA A 8 13.74 -7.72 5.24
CA ALA A 8 12.97 -8.48 6.22
C ALA A 8 11.48 -8.10 6.21
N TYR A 9 11.17 -6.81 6.06
CA TYR A 9 9.79 -6.34 5.98
C TYR A 9 9.03 -6.95 4.78
N ARG A 10 9.68 -7.05 3.62
CA ARG A 10 9.08 -7.71 2.45
C ARG A 10 8.74 -9.17 2.71
N THR A 11 9.61 -9.89 3.43
CA THR A 11 9.32 -11.26 3.86
C THR A 11 8.07 -11.33 4.74
N LEU A 12 7.88 -10.38 5.66
CA LEU A 12 6.67 -10.33 6.49
C LEU A 12 5.40 -10.05 5.68
N CYS A 13 5.49 -9.22 4.64
CA CYS A 13 4.36 -8.92 3.76
C CYS A 13 3.97 -10.09 2.85
N ALA A 14 4.91 -11.00 2.55
CA ALA A 14 4.69 -12.18 1.72
C ALA A 14 4.51 -13.47 2.56
N GLU A 15 4.46 -13.36 3.89
CA GLU A 15 4.39 -14.52 4.78
C GLU A 15 3.02 -15.22 4.66
N ASP A 16 2.98 -16.55 4.82
CA ASP A 16 1.77 -17.34 4.57
C ASP A 16 0.67 -17.09 5.60
N THR A 17 1.04 -16.78 6.85
CA THR A 17 0.10 -16.53 7.95
C THR A 17 -0.64 -15.21 7.74
N PRO A 18 -1.98 -15.23 7.55
CA PRO A 18 -2.76 -14.02 7.24
C PRO A 18 -2.66 -12.92 8.31
N MET A 19 -2.43 -13.30 9.57
CA MET A 19 -2.29 -12.37 10.68
C MET A 19 -0.98 -11.56 10.62
N VAL A 20 0.11 -12.15 10.11
CA VAL A 20 1.40 -11.49 9.94
C VAL A 20 1.32 -10.48 8.81
N ARG A 21 0.79 -10.88 7.64
CA ARG A 21 0.57 -9.95 6.52
C ARG A 21 -0.31 -8.77 6.93
N ARG A 22 -1.35 -9.01 7.73
CA ARG A 22 -2.23 -7.95 8.23
C ARG A 22 -1.49 -6.97 9.14
N ALA A 23 -0.66 -7.48 10.05
CA ALA A 23 0.17 -6.62 10.90
C ALA A 23 1.14 -5.78 10.06
N ALA A 24 1.76 -6.39 9.05
CA ALA A 24 2.67 -5.69 8.14
C ALA A 24 1.94 -4.64 7.29
N ALA A 25 0.76 -4.95 6.71
CA ALA A 25 0.01 -3.99 5.91
C ALA A 25 -0.40 -2.74 6.73
N ASN A 26 -0.81 -2.93 7.99
CA ASN A 26 -1.17 -1.82 8.88
C ASN A 26 0.01 -0.89 9.22
N LYS A 27 1.24 -1.41 9.17
CA LYS A 27 2.47 -0.65 9.45
C LYS A 27 3.19 -0.13 8.21
N LEU A 28 2.70 -0.50 7.02
CA LEU A 28 3.35 -0.12 5.77
C LEU A 28 3.38 1.40 5.58
N ARG A 29 2.29 2.10 5.88
CA ARG A 29 2.23 3.56 5.80
C ARG A 29 3.25 4.25 6.72
N ASP A 30 3.46 3.70 7.92
CA ASP A 30 4.36 4.24 8.94
C ASP A 30 5.82 4.01 8.52
N LEU A 31 6.11 2.89 7.83
CA LEU A 31 7.42 2.63 7.25
C LEU A 31 7.70 3.55 6.05
N ILE A 32 6.71 3.75 5.19
CA ILE A 32 6.85 4.57 3.98
C ILE A 32 7.14 6.03 4.34
N SER A 33 6.49 6.57 5.36
CA SER A 33 6.67 7.97 5.78
C SER A 33 8.08 8.30 6.29
N VAL A 34 8.89 7.29 6.64
CA VAL A 34 10.28 7.46 7.13
C VAL A 34 11.33 6.93 6.15
N CYS A 35 10.93 6.40 4.99
CA CYS A 35 11.82 5.86 3.98
C CYS A 35 12.12 6.90 2.89
N ASP A 36 13.34 6.85 2.36
CA ASP A 36 13.71 7.69 1.22
C ASP A 36 12.97 7.22 -0.04
N LYS A 37 12.67 8.16 -0.93
CA LYS A 37 11.85 7.90 -2.12
C LYS A 37 12.45 6.84 -3.06
N GLN A 38 13.78 6.80 -3.21
CA GLN A 38 14.46 5.76 -4.00
C GLN A 38 14.21 4.36 -3.40
N ASP A 39 14.35 4.22 -2.09
CA ASP A 39 14.10 2.96 -1.38
C ASP A 39 12.63 2.53 -1.52
N LEU A 40 11.70 3.49 -1.51
CA LEU A 40 10.27 3.24 -1.73
C LEU A 40 10.05 2.66 -3.13
N LEU A 41 10.57 3.32 -4.16
CA LEU A 41 10.40 2.97 -5.57
C LEU A 41 10.97 1.59 -5.90
N GLU A 42 12.18 1.28 -5.43
CA GLU A 42 12.87 0.01 -5.70
C GLU A 42 12.23 -1.16 -4.96
N ASP A 43 11.87 -0.97 -3.70
CA ASP A 43 11.57 -2.09 -2.82
C ASP A 43 10.10 -2.20 -2.42
N LEU A 44 9.53 -1.10 -1.94
CA LEU A 44 8.25 -1.12 -1.24
C LEU A 44 7.07 -1.03 -2.20
N THR A 45 7.24 -0.47 -3.40
CA THR A 45 6.18 -0.40 -4.41
C THR A 45 5.69 -1.76 -4.86
N VAL A 46 6.59 -2.74 -4.98
CA VAL A 46 6.24 -4.13 -5.37
C VAL A 46 5.35 -4.75 -4.30
N VAL A 47 5.76 -4.65 -3.03
CA VAL A 47 4.99 -5.19 -1.90
C VAL A 47 3.67 -4.47 -1.70
N TYR A 48 3.66 -3.15 -1.86
CA TYR A 48 2.44 -2.36 -1.83
C TYR A 48 1.43 -2.84 -2.88
N LYS A 49 1.86 -3.01 -4.14
CA LYS A 49 0.99 -3.52 -5.21
C LYS A 49 0.44 -4.91 -4.87
N GLN A 50 1.31 -5.84 -4.48
CA GLN A 50 0.91 -7.19 -4.09
C GLN A 50 -0.16 -7.18 -2.97
N LEU A 51 0.07 -6.46 -1.88
CA LEU A 51 -0.89 -6.38 -0.77
C LEU A 51 -2.20 -5.70 -1.19
N SER A 52 -2.12 -4.70 -2.06
CA SER A 52 -3.28 -3.89 -2.46
C SER A 52 -4.21 -4.59 -3.45
N GLN A 53 -3.66 -5.41 -4.36
CA GLN A 53 -4.40 -5.99 -5.48
C GLN A 53 -4.62 -7.50 -5.31
N GLU A 54 -3.68 -8.22 -4.71
CA GLU A 54 -3.69 -9.70 -4.71
C GLU A 54 -4.14 -10.31 -3.37
N ASP A 55 -3.97 -9.60 -2.25
CA ASP A 55 -4.31 -10.18 -0.95
C ASP A 55 -5.82 -10.43 -0.80
N THR A 56 -6.17 -11.61 -0.29
CA THR A 56 -7.56 -12.04 -0.18
C THR A 56 -8.33 -11.30 0.91
N GLN A 57 -7.66 -10.84 1.97
CA GLN A 57 -8.29 -10.18 3.12
C GLN A 57 -8.59 -8.71 2.83
N ASP A 58 -9.86 -8.34 2.90
CA ASP A 58 -10.30 -6.97 2.69
C ASP A 58 -9.67 -5.97 3.67
N THR A 59 -9.41 -6.37 4.92
CA THR A 59 -8.73 -5.53 5.91
C THR A 59 -7.32 -5.12 5.48
N ILE A 60 -6.61 -5.97 4.72
CA ILE A 60 -5.28 -5.67 4.19
C ILE A 60 -5.40 -4.66 3.05
N ARG A 61 -6.34 -4.85 2.13
CA ARG A 61 -6.58 -3.92 1.02
C ARG A 61 -7.07 -2.55 1.53
N VAL A 62 -7.90 -2.50 2.58
CA VAL A 62 -8.25 -1.25 3.29
C VAL A 62 -7.00 -0.54 3.84
N ALA A 63 -6.08 -1.26 4.48
CA ALA A 63 -4.82 -0.68 4.96
C ALA A 63 -3.96 -0.13 3.81
N CYS A 64 -4.01 -0.77 2.64
CA CYS A 64 -3.33 -0.30 1.44
C CYS A 64 -3.91 1.03 0.93
N VAL A 65 -5.23 1.25 0.97
CA VAL A 65 -5.83 2.55 0.62
C VAL A 65 -5.26 3.68 1.49
N HIS A 66 -5.11 3.46 2.79
CA HIS A 66 -4.47 4.45 3.67
C HIS A 66 -2.99 4.66 3.36
N THR A 67 -2.32 3.61 2.90
CA THR A 67 -0.93 3.70 2.43
C THR A 67 -0.84 4.53 1.15
N THR A 68 -1.79 4.38 0.23
CA THR A 68 -1.90 5.16 -1.00
C THR A 68 -1.95 6.66 -0.72
N LEU A 69 -2.68 7.09 0.31
CA LEU A 69 -2.75 8.52 0.70
C LEU A 69 -1.37 9.10 1.05
N VAL A 70 -0.53 8.32 1.72
CA VAL A 70 0.83 8.75 2.08
C VAL A 70 1.73 8.78 0.85
N MET A 71 1.71 7.71 0.05
CA MET A 71 2.49 7.63 -1.18
C MET A 71 2.12 8.73 -2.17
N ALA A 72 0.83 9.02 -2.32
CA ALA A 72 0.32 10.02 -3.26
C ALA A 72 0.88 11.42 -2.99
N ARG A 73 1.10 11.76 -1.72
CA ARG A 73 1.68 13.05 -1.30
C ARG A 73 3.20 13.12 -1.49
N MET A 74 3.88 11.98 -1.56
CA MET A 74 5.34 11.90 -1.74
C MET A 74 5.76 11.86 -3.21
N PHE A 75 4.83 11.51 -4.11
CA PHE A 75 5.07 11.29 -5.52
C PHE A 75 4.72 12.50 -6.38
N SER A 76 5.42 12.60 -7.52
CA SER A 76 5.04 13.49 -8.61
C SER A 76 3.76 13.01 -9.29
N ALA A 77 3.17 13.84 -10.15
CA ALA A 77 2.00 13.44 -10.92
C ALA A 77 2.25 12.21 -11.82
N ASP A 78 3.44 12.10 -12.42
CA ASP A 78 3.80 10.97 -13.28
C ASP A 78 4.03 9.69 -12.49
N GLU A 79 4.68 9.78 -11.33
CA GLU A 79 4.86 8.63 -10.43
C GLU A 79 3.51 8.17 -9.87
N ASN A 80 2.62 9.09 -9.54
CA ASN A 80 1.26 8.74 -9.14
C ASN A 80 0.50 8.01 -10.24
N ARG A 81 0.59 8.49 -11.49
CA ARG A 81 0.04 7.77 -12.65
C ARG A 81 0.58 6.35 -12.77
N GLN A 82 1.86 6.13 -12.47
CA GLN A 82 2.51 4.83 -12.61
C GLN A 82 2.26 3.87 -11.43
N TYR A 83 2.18 4.39 -10.20
CA TYR A 83 2.24 3.57 -9.00
C TYR A 83 0.97 3.56 -8.15
N THR A 84 0.20 4.65 -8.11
CA THR A 84 -0.94 4.77 -7.20
C THR A 84 -2.28 4.72 -7.92
N ILE A 85 -2.40 5.31 -9.12
CA ILE A 85 -3.69 5.39 -9.84
C ILE A 85 -4.30 4.02 -10.12
N SER A 86 -3.50 3.03 -10.55
CA SER A 86 -4.04 1.68 -10.80
C SER A 86 -4.65 1.08 -9.55
N VAL A 87 -3.97 1.21 -8.41
CA VAL A 87 -4.43 0.70 -7.12
C VAL A 87 -5.71 1.41 -6.66
N ILE A 88 -5.82 2.71 -6.87
CA ILE A 88 -7.03 3.47 -6.52
C ILE A 88 -8.23 3.00 -7.35
N LYS A 89 -8.04 2.78 -8.66
CA LYS A 89 -9.09 2.28 -9.55
C LYS A 89 -9.56 0.89 -9.12
N ASP A 90 -8.62 -0.03 -8.89
CA ASP A 90 -8.94 -1.39 -8.45
C ASP A 90 -9.64 -1.37 -7.08
N ALA A 91 -9.21 -0.50 -6.16
CA ALA A 91 -9.83 -0.34 -4.85
C ALA A 91 -11.24 0.27 -4.92
N ALA A 92 -11.50 1.16 -5.88
CA ALA A 92 -12.82 1.74 -6.12
C ALA A 92 -13.83 0.70 -6.65
N GLU A 93 -13.33 -0.29 -7.40
CA GLU A 93 -14.11 -1.41 -7.98
C GLU A 93 -13.98 -2.70 -7.15
N ASP A 94 -13.36 -2.64 -5.96
CA ASP A 94 -13.05 -3.80 -5.14
C ASP A 94 -14.29 -4.61 -4.77
N ARG A 95 -14.17 -5.94 -4.72
CA ARG A 95 -15.25 -6.85 -4.29
C ARG A 95 -15.82 -6.55 -2.90
N SER A 96 -15.00 -6.07 -1.96
CA SER A 96 -15.43 -5.73 -0.60
C SER A 96 -15.94 -4.29 -0.55
N TRP A 97 -17.18 -4.13 -0.09
CA TRP A 97 -17.79 -2.82 0.13
C TRP A 97 -16.98 -1.95 1.11
N ARG A 98 -16.21 -2.55 2.03
CA ARG A 98 -15.39 -1.82 2.99
C ARG A 98 -14.21 -1.12 2.32
N VAL A 99 -13.60 -1.75 1.32
CA VAL A 99 -12.52 -1.15 0.53
C VAL A 99 -13.11 0.01 -0.29
N ARG A 100 -14.21 -0.22 -1.01
CA ARG A 100 -14.90 0.83 -1.80
C ARG A 100 -15.33 2.01 -0.93
N LEU A 101 -15.90 1.74 0.25
CA LEU A 101 -16.29 2.79 1.21
C LEU A 101 -15.07 3.57 1.71
N THR A 102 -13.93 2.90 1.92
CA THR A 102 -12.70 3.57 2.37
C THR A 102 -12.18 4.51 1.28
N VAL A 103 -12.19 4.09 0.01
CA VAL A 103 -11.86 4.98 -1.11
C VAL A 103 -12.80 6.19 -1.13
N ALA A 104 -14.12 5.97 -1.09
CA ALA A 104 -15.11 7.05 -1.11
C ALA A 104 -14.93 8.05 0.03
N LYS A 105 -14.60 7.58 1.25
CA LYS A 105 -14.36 8.43 2.42
C LYS A 105 -13.08 9.26 2.35
N ASN A 106 -12.13 8.89 1.50
CA ASN A 106 -10.84 9.58 1.35
C ASN A 106 -10.64 10.11 -0.07
N PHE A 107 -11.70 10.21 -0.87
CA PHE A 107 -11.62 10.54 -2.29
C PHE A 107 -11.04 11.94 -2.52
N ASP A 108 -11.41 12.88 -1.66
CA ASP A 108 -10.89 14.26 -1.62
C ASP A 108 -9.37 14.34 -1.47
N GLN A 109 -8.75 13.32 -0.86
CA GLN A 109 -7.30 13.25 -0.64
C GLN A 109 -6.58 12.37 -1.67
N LEU A 110 -7.34 11.67 -2.52
CA LEU A 110 -6.81 10.80 -3.58
C LEU A 110 -6.83 11.46 -4.97
N CYS A 111 -7.60 12.54 -5.14
CA CYS A 111 -7.68 13.37 -6.35
C CYS A 111 -6.92 14.68 -6.19
#